data_AF-A0A848U4X6-F1
#
_entry.id   AF-A0A848U4X6-F1
#
_cell.length_a   1.000
_cell.length_b   1.000
_cell.length_c   1.000
_cell.angle_alpha   90.00
_cell.angle_beta   90.00
_cell.angle_gamma   90.00
#
_symmetry.space_group_name_H-M   'P 1'
#
loop_
_entity.id
_entity.type
_entity.pdbx_description
1 polymer ?
#
loop_
_entity_poly.entity_id
_entity_poly.type
_entity_poly.pdbx_seq_one_letter_code
_entity_poly.pdbx_strand_id
1 'polypeptide(L)'
;SMPARGGSTYSDEEIQRAVEHLAMFEVSAEAAPAAVETGDAAAAAQSPSVAPASEEPASEESAAEAPASEESAADAPATETTATESSTTDAASAEAGAELVVGQVPDGLTDNIRGTVDGICASCHLAGVGGAPKNGDTAAWQERADKGLAVLTNSVINGLNVMPPRGASALTDEEIPVAIQYLMSK
;
A
#
# COMPACT_ATOMS: atom_id res chain seq x y z
N SER A 1 6.79 -44.82 9.43
CA SER A 1 7.41 -44.30 10.66
C SER A 1 7.82 -42.87 10.46
N MET A 2 7.33 -41.94 11.29
CA MET A 2 7.89 -40.59 11.32
C MET A 2 9.26 -40.62 12.03
N PRO A 3 10.28 -39.91 11.53
CA PRO A 3 11.55 -39.77 12.22
C PRO A 3 11.38 -38.99 13.52
N ALA A 4 12.25 -39.26 14.50
CA ALA A 4 12.29 -38.47 15.73
C ALA A 4 12.46 -36.98 15.40
N ARG A 5 11.76 -36.11 16.15
CA ARG A 5 11.79 -34.65 15.97
C ARG A 5 11.37 -34.15 14.58
N GLY A 6 10.47 -34.87 13.89
CA GLY A 6 9.92 -34.43 12.61
C GLY A 6 10.96 -34.31 11.48
N GLY A 7 12.12 -34.94 11.63
CA GLY A 7 13.22 -34.84 10.67
C GLY A 7 14.14 -33.63 10.88
N SER A 8 13.96 -32.89 11.98
CA SER A 8 14.81 -31.76 12.34
C SER A 8 16.02 -32.17 13.18
N THR A 9 17.11 -31.40 13.07
CA THR A 9 18.34 -31.57 13.87
C THR A 9 18.37 -30.70 15.13
N TYR A 10 17.26 -30.02 15.45
CA TYR A 10 17.15 -29.18 16.65
C TYR A 10 17.27 -30.03 17.92
N SER A 11 17.88 -29.46 18.96
CA SER A 11 17.90 -30.07 20.29
C SER A 11 16.50 -30.04 20.93
N ASP A 12 16.22 -30.96 21.87
CA ASP A 12 14.92 -30.97 22.58
C ASP A 12 14.65 -29.63 23.28
N GLU A 13 15.70 -28.96 23.74
CA GLU A 13 15.57 -27.68 24.45
C GLU A 13 15.24 -26.51 23.52
N GLU A 14 15.69 -26.54 22.27
CA GLU A 14 15.29 -25.57 21.25
C GLU A 14 13.85 -25.79 20.80
N ILE A 15 13.45 -27.06 20.64
CA ILE A 15 12.06 -27.42 20.32
C ILE A 15 11.14 -26.97 21.47
N GLN A 16 11.55 -27.20 22.72
CA GLN A 16 10.76 -26.79 23.88
C GLN A 16 10.62 -25.28 23.98
N ARG A 17 11.69 -24.50 23.74
CA ARG A 17 11.60 -23.03 23.69
C ARG A 17 10.73 -22.53 22.53
N ALA A 18 10.77 -23.19 21.38
CA ALA A 18 9.92 -22.83 20.24
C ALA A 18 8.44 -23.08 20.51
N VAL A 19 8.10 -24.21 21.16
CA VAL A 19 6.74 -24.54 21.59
C VAL A 19 6.25 -23.57 22.66
N GLU A 20 7.08 -23.24 23.64
CA GLU A 20 6.76 -22.25 24.67
C GLU A 20 6.51 -20.86 24.05
N HIS A 21 7.34 -20.47 23.07
CA HIS A 21 7.16 -19.19 22.37
C HIS A 21 5.84 -19.15 21.58
N LEU A 22 5.48 -20.24 20.90
CA LEU A 22 4.19 -20.35 20.20
C LEU A 22 3.01 -20.30 21.19
N ALA A 23 3.12 -20.98 22.33
CA ALA A 23 2.09 -20.99 23.37
C ALA A 23 1.92 -19.63 24.08
N MET A 24 2.99 -18.84 24.22
CA MET A 24 2.89 -17.47 24.76
C MET A 24 2.27 -16.46 23.78
N PHE A 25 2.11 -16.82 22.51
CA PHE A 25 1.43 -15.99 21.49
C PHE A 25 -0.04 -16.37 21.24
N GLU A 26 -0.59 -17.37 21.92
CA GLU A 26 -2.01 -17.76 21.80
C GLU A 26 -2.78 -17.64 23.13
N VAL A 27 -3.25 -16.42 23.43
CA VAL A 27 -4.62 -16.20 23.98
C VAL A 27 -5.21 -14.98 23.29
N SER A 28 -5.73 -15.21 22.08
CA SER A 28 -6.88 -14.45 21.57
C SER A 28 -7.68 -15.29 20.57
N ALA A 29 -7.99 -16.54 20.93
CA ALA A 29 -9.15 -17.28 20.44
C ALA A 29 -9.21 -18.63 21.16
N GLU A 30 -10.26 -18.89 21.93
CA GLU A 30 -11.04 -20.12 21.74
C GLU A 30 -12.38 -20.02 22.49
N ALA A 31 -13.45 -20.34 21.78
CA ALA A 31 -14.74 -20.72 22.36
C ALA A 31 -14.64 -22.11 23.02
N ALA A 32 -15.54 -22.37 23.98
CA ALA A 32 -15.63 -23.54 24.86
C ALA A 32 -15.69 -24.92 24.17
N PRO A 33 -15.57 -26.05 24.93
CA PRO A 33 -16.74 -26.58 25.64
C PRO A 33 -16.50 -27.28 27.01
N ALA A 34 -17.61 -27.35 27.77
CA ALA A 34 -18.07 -28.41 28.68
C ALA A 34 -17.38 -28.68 30.04
N ALA A 35 -17.95 -28.05 31.08
CA ALA A 35 -18.45 -28.59 32.36
C ALA A 35 -17.73 -29.75 33.09
N VAL A 36 -17.28 -29.48 34.34
CA VAL A 36 -17.71 -30.19 35.57
C VAL A 36 -17.57 -29.26 36.79
N GLU A 37 -18.48 -29.46 37.75
CA GLU A 37 -18.92 -28.60 38.86
C GLU A 37 -18.06 -28.55 40.14
N THR A 38 -18.52 -27.69 41.06
CA THR A 38 -18.32 -27.58 42.52
C THR A 38 -17.26 -26.55 42.96
N GLY A 39 -17.56 -25.52 43.77
CA GLY A 39 -18.82 -25.11 44.38
C GLY A 39 -18.64 -23.91 45.32
N ASP A 40 -19.80 -23.41 45.76
CA ASP A 40 -20.12 -22.59 46.93
C ASP A 40 -19.79 -21.09 46.98
N ALA A 41 -20.78 -20.36 47.50
CA ALA A 41 -21.01 -18.93 47.40
C ALA A 41 -20.21 -18.09 48.41
N ALA A 42 -19.93 -16.84 48.04
CA ALA A 42 -20.19 -15.70 48.92
C ALA A 42 -20.22 -14.38 48.15
N ALA A 43 -21.34 -13.69 48.31
CA ALA A 43 -21.62 -12.36 47.78
C ALA A 43 -20.75 -11.27 48.42
N ALA A 44 -20.34 -10.28 47.62
CA ALA A 44 -20.16 -8.91 48.07
C ALA A 44 -20.28 -7.95 46.87
N ALA A 45 -21.51 -7.52 46.62
CA ALA A 45 -21.79 -6.37 45.78
C ALA A 45 -21.36 -5.11 46.51
N GLN A 46 -20.49 -4.31 45.89
CA GLN A 46 -20.38 -2.88 46.21
C GLN A 46 -19.87 -2.10 45.00
N SER A 47 -20.80 -1.54 44.23
CA SER A 47 -20.55 -0.27 43.53
C SER A 47 -20.58 0.85 44.57
N PRO A 48 -19.91 1.97 44.27
CA PRO A 48 -20.69 3.19 44.24
C PRO A 48 -20.60 3.88 42.88
N SER A 49 -21.79 4.05 42.29
CA SER A 49 -22.10 5.15 41.39
C SER A 49 -22.08 6.44 42.19
N VAL A 50 -21.27 7.42 41.77
CA VAL A 50 -21.58 8.85 41.86
C VAL A 50 -20.91 9.57 40.69
N ALA A 51 -21.68 9.86 39.64
CA ALA A 51 -21.56 11.15 38.95
C ALA A 51 -22.42 12.15 39.74
N PRO A 52 -22.13 13.46 39.74
CA PRO A 52 -22.63 14.26 38.61
C PRO A 52 -21.79 15.48 38.19
N ALA A 53 -22.15 15.97 36.99
CA ALA A 53 -22.25 17.38 36.56
C ALA A 53 -20.96 18.22 36.56
N SER A 54 -20.45 18.54 35.37
CA SER A 54 -20.75 19.79 34.64
C SER A 54 -19.90 20.95 35.14
N GLU A 55 -19.01 21.44 34.28
CA GLU A 55 -19.03 22.84 33.85
C GLU A 55 -18.09 22.97 32.63
N GLU A 56 -18.68 23.10 31.45
CA GLU A 56 -18.16 24.05 30.46
C GLU A 56 -18.76 25.41 30.84
N PRO A 57 -18.06 26.53 30.63
CA PRO A 57 -18.38 27.24 29.41
C PRO A 57 -17.19 27.90 28.70
N ALA A 58 -17.18 27.77 27.37
CA ALA A 58 -17.16 28.86 26.41
C ALA A 58 -16.80 30.28 26.90
N SER A 59 -15.83 30.88 26.22
CA SER A 59 -15.84 32.31 25.87
C SER A 59 -15.18 32.50 24.50
N GLU A 60 -16.04 32.55 23.48
CA GLU A 60 -16.11 33.55 22.39
C GLU A 60 -15.46 34.92 22.75
N GLU A 61 -15.04 35.81 21.86
CA GLU A 61 -15.14 35.98 20.40
C GLU A 61 -14.37 37.28 20.05
N SER A 62 -14.20 37.53 18.74
CA SER A 62 -14.33 38.86 18.09
C SER A 62 -13.01 39.46 17.58
N ALA A 63 -12.87 39.98 16.35
CA ALA A 63 -13.67 40.01 15.11
C ALA A 63 -12.82 40.84 14.10
N ALA A 64 -13.41 41.09 12.91
CA ALA A 64 -13.05 42.00 11.83
C ALA A 64 -12.34 41.31 10.65
N GLU A 65 -13.06 40.85 9.61
CA GLU A 65 -13.86 41.57 8.60
C GLU A 65 -12.97 42.27 7.53
N ALA A 66 -13.20 41.88 6.28
CA ALA A 66 -12.61 42.42 5.05
C ALA A 66 -13.17 43.84 4.74
N PRO A 67 -12.67 44.55 3.70
CA PRO A 67 -13.32 44.40 2.39
C PRO A 67 -12.41 44.61 1.15
N ALA A 68 -13.05 44.43 -0.01
CA ALA A 68 -12.56 44.31 -1.38
C ALA A 68 -12.31 45.64 -2.16
N SER A 69 -11.84 45.45 -3.41
CA SER A 69 -11.99 46.25 -4.66
C SER A 69 -10.65 46.63 -5.33
N GLU A 70 -10.32 46.11 -6.52
CA GLU A 70 -10.74 46.48 -7.91
C GLU A 70 -9.74 47.50 -8.54
N GLU A 71 -8.82 47.04 -9.39
CA GLU A 71 -8.76 47.23 -10.87
C GLU A 71 -7.96 48.48 -11.34
N SER A 72 -6.96 48.27 -12.22
CA SER A 72 -6.87 48.90 -13.55
C SER A 72 -5.45 48.87 -14.16
N ALA A 73 -5.43 48.27 -15.35
CA ALA A 73 -4.60 48.42 -16.57
C ALA A 73 -3.28 49.22 -16.62
N ALA A 74 -2.33 48.62 -17.37
CA ALA A 74 -1.42 49.18 -18.40
C ALA A 74 -0.09 48.42 -18.33
N ASP A 75 0.65 48.04 -19.37
CA ASP A 75 0.58 48.10 -20.83
C ASP A 75 1.70 47.14 -21.31
N ALA A 76 1.53 46.54 -22.49
CA ALA A 76 2.50 45.65 -23.14
C ALA A 76 3.72 46.47 -23.68
N PRO A 77 4.77 45.96 -24.38
CA PRO A 77 4.78 44.72 -25.16
C PRO A 77 6.10 43.89 -25.22
N ALA A 78 5.89 42.67 -25.72
CA ALA A 78 6.72 41.90 -26.66
C ALA A 78 8.24 41.76 -26.44
N THR A 79 8.66 40.50 -26.30
CA THR A 79 9.66 39.93 -27.23
C THR A 79 9.30 38.49 -27.58
N GLU A 80 9.23 38.24 -28.88
CA GLU A 80 9.15 36.95 -29.54
C GLU A 80 10.16 35.91 -29.01
N THR A 81 9.76 34.65 -28.99
CA THR A 81 10.53 33.60 -29.67
C THR A 81 9.58 32.47 -30.06
N THR A 82 9.27 32.47 -31.36
CA THR A 82 9.21 31.30 -32.27
C THR A 82 9.06 29.90 -31.64
N ALA A 83 7.96 29.21 -31.93
CA ALA A 83 7.94 28.15 -32.95
C ALA A 83 6.67 27.29 -32.83
N THR A 84 5.80 27.48 -33.82
CA THR A 84 4.71 26.62 -34.25
C THR A 84 5.20 25.21 -34.57
N GLU A 85 4.44 24.23 -34.05
CA GLU A 85 4.01 22.96 -34.62
C GLU A 85 5.00 22.03 -35.34
N SER A 86 4.91 20.77 -34.88
CA SER A 86 4.99 19.55 -35.67
C SER A 86 6.36 19.11 -36.18
N SER A 87 6.86 18.01 -35.59
CA SER A 87 7.58 17.02 -36.38
C SER A 87 6.90 15.67 -36.25
N THR A 88 6.45 15.25 -37.42
CA THR A 88 5.95 13.95 -37.82
C THR A 88 6.86 12.78 -37.41
N THR A 89 6.21 11.65 -37.16
CA THR A 89 6.62 10.25 -37.39
C THR A 89 7.90 10.04 -38.23
N ASP A 90 8.81 9.16 -37.78
CA ASP A 90 8.98 7.81 -38.36
C ASP A 90 10.11 7.00 -37.68
N ALA A 91 9.96 5.68 -37.78
CA ALA A 91 11.01 4.65 -37.76
C ALA A 91 11.57 4.15 -36.42
N ALA A 92 10.86 3.12 -35.94
CA ALA A 92 11.41 1.78 -35.74
C ALA A 92 12.55 1.60 -34.72
N SER A 93 12.14 1.20 -33.51
CA SER A 93 12.80 0.09 -32.84
C SER A 93 11.74 -0.99 -32.61
N ALA A 94 11.63 -1.88 -33.60
CA ALA A 94 11.02 -3.18 -33.40
C ALA A 94 12.00 -3.99 -32.54
N GLU A 95 11.68 -4.12 -31.26
CA GLU A 95 11.81 -5.34 -30.47
C GLU A 95 10.68 -5.32 -29.42
N ALA A 96 9.77 -6.29 -29.55
CA ALA A 96 8.70 -6.64 -28.61
C ALA A 96 7.68 -5.54 -28.26
N GLY A 97 6.82 -5.21 -29.22
CA GLY A 97 5.41 -4.93 -28.91
C GLY A 97 4.74 -6.21 -28.39
N ALA A 98 5.16 -6.67 -27.21
CA ALA A 98 4.38 -7.59 -26.42
C ALA A 98 3.28 -6.74 -25.79
N GLU A 99 2.04 -6.97 -26.22
CA GLU A 99 0.87 -6.45 -25.53
C GLU A 99 1.02 -6.75 -24.03
N LEU A 100 0.88 -5.72 -23.19
CA LEU A 100 0.98 -5.90 -21.74
C LEU A 100 -0.20 -6.76 -21.28
N VAL A 101 0.05 -8.03 -21.00
CA VAL A 101 -0.98 -8.97 -20.57
C VAL A 101 -1.17 -8.88 -19.06
N VAL A 102 -2.28 -8.29 -18.62
CA VAL A 102 -2.71 -8.33 -17.22
C VAL A 102 -2.93 -9.79 -16.79
N GLY A 103 -2.43 -10.15 -15.61
CA GLY A 103 -2.50 -11.53 -15.10
C GLY A 103 -1.36 -12.44 -15.54
N GLN A 104 -0.42 -11.99 -16.39
CA GLN A 104 0.75 -12.78 -16.78
C GLN A 104 1.95 -12.48 -15.88
N VAL A 105 2.61 -13.53 -15.36
CA VAL A 105 3.86 -13.37 -14.63
C VAL A 105 4.97 -13.01 -15.62
N PRO A 106 5.75 -11.93 -15.39
CA PRO A 106 6.76 -11.51 -16.34
C PRO A 106 7.97 -12.44 -16.35
N ASP A 107 8.62 -12.52 -17.51
CA ASP A 107 9.98 -13.04 -17.63
C ASP A 107 10.97 -12.16 -16.84
N GLY A 108 12.09 -12.75 -16.41
CA GLY A 108 13.13 -12.01 -15.68
C GLY A 108 12.77 -11.64 -14.23
N LEU A 109 11.68 -12.18 -13.68
CA LEU A 109 11.31 -11.99 -12.28
C LEU A 109 12.37 -12.59 -11.34
N THR A 110 13.12 -11.73 -10.66
CA THR A 110 14.09 -12.10 -9.62
C THR A 110 13.46 -12.09 -8.23
N ASP A 111 14.12 -12.71 -7.25
CA ASP A 111 13.68 -12.69 -5.85
C ASP A 111 13.69 -11.27 -5.25
N ASN A 112 14.61 -10.40 -5.70
CA ASN A 112 14.64 -8.98 -5.31
C ASN A 112 13.36 -8.26 -5.77
N ILE A 113 13.01 -8.41 -7.05
CA ILE A 113 11.82 -7.79 -7.62
C ILE A 113 10.57 -8.30 -6.91
N ARG A 114 10.45 -9.63 -6.74
CA ARG A 114 9.32 -10.24 -6.04
C ARG A 114 9.20 -9.73 -4.60
N GLY A 115 10.29 -9.77 -3.84
CA GLY A 115 10.31 -9.32 -2.44
C GLY A 115 9.97 -7.84 -2.29
N THR A 116 10.43 -7.01 -3.23
CA THR A 116 10.09 -5.58 -3.27
C THR A 116 8.60 -5.37 -3.57
N VAL A 117 8.05 -6.06 -4.56
CA VAL A 117 6.63 -5.93 -4.93
C VAL A 117 5.72 -6.40 -3.80
N ASP A 118 6.02 -7.57 -3.23
CA ASP A 118 5.21 -8.17 -2.16
C ASP A 118 5.35 -7.43 -0.83
N GLY A 119 6.49 -6.78 -0.57
CA GLY A 119 6.75 -6.02 0.66
C GLY A 119 6.33 -4.55 0.57
N ILE A 120 6.88 -3.82 -0.40
CA ILE A 120 6.73 -2.36 -0.49
C ILE A 120 5.51 -2.00 -1.34
N CYS A 121 5.41 -2.53 -2.56
CA CYS A 121 4.36 -2.11 -3.48
C CYS A 121 2.96 -2.57 -3.01
N ALA A 122 2.86 -3.77 -2.45
CA ALA A 122 1.61 -4.32 -1.93
C ALA A 122 0.98 -3.45 -0.82
N SER A 123 1.78 -2.69 -0.06
CA SER A 123 1.28 -1.82 1.01
C SER A 123 0.22 -0.82 0.52
N CYS A 124 0.36 -0.35 -0.73
CA CYS A 124 -0.61 0.55 -1.35
C CYS A 124 -1.51 -0.17 -2.35
N HIS A 125 -0.94 -1.08 -3.15
CA HIS A 125 -1.67 -1.69 -4.26
C HIS A 125 -2.58 -2.86 -3.85
N LEU A 126 -2.44 -3.44 -2.66
CA LEU A 126 -3.35 -4.49 -2.21
C LEU A 126 -4.77 -3.93 -1.95
N ALA A 127 -4.86 -2.82 -1.22
CA ALA A 127 -6.13 -2.20 -0.85
C ALA A 127 -6.48 -0.95 -1.69
N GLY A 128 -5.60 -0.54 -2.61
CA GLY A 128 -5.78 0.66 -3.43
C GLY A 128 -5.67 1.95 -2.64
N VAL A 129 -4.71 2.00 -1.70
CA VAL A 129 -4.48 3.16 -0.83
C VAL A 129 -4.23 4.40 -1.66
N GLY A 130 -4.92 5.49 -1.32
CA GLY A 130 -4.80 6.78 -2.02
C GLY A 130 -5.13 6.73 -3.51
N GLY A 131 -5.95 5.76 -3.95
CA GLY A 131 -6.34 5.59 -5.34
C GLY A 131 -5.35 4.77 -6.18
N ALA A 132 -4.43 4.04 -5.54
CA ALA A 132 -3.59 3.08 -6.25
C ALA A 132 -4.46 2.00 -6.94
N PRO A 133 -4.09 1.53 -8.15
CA PRO A 133 -4.77 0.40 -8.78
C PRO A 133 -4.64 -0.83 -7.88
N LYS A 134 -5.78 -1.46 -7.60
CA LYS A 134 -5.87 -2.62 -6.70
C LYS A 134 -5.36 -3.88 -7.40
N ASN A 135 -4.62 -4.72 -6.69
CA ASN A 135 -4.32 -6.08 -7.15
C ASN A 135 -5.62 -6.82 -7.45
N GLY A 136 -5.65 -7.58 -8.54
CA GLY A 136 -6.84 -8.27 -9.04
C GLY A 136 -7.88 -7.39 -9.73
N ASP A 137 -7.75 -6.05 -9.72
CA ASP A 137 -8.63 -5.16 -10.49
C ASP A 137 -8.23 -5.14 -11.96
N THR A 138 -8.65 -6.16 -12.69
CA THR A 138 -8.28 -6.34 -14.09
C THR A 138 -8.69 -5.17 -14.96
N ALA A 139 -9.81 -4.50 -14.66
CA ALA A 139 -10.27 -3.35 -15.45
C ALA A 139 -9.32 -2.15 -15.26
N ALA A 140 -8.98 -1.82 -14.00
CA ALA A 140 -8.05 -0.74 -13.71
C ALA A 140 -6.64 -1.01 -14.29
N TRP A 141 -6.20 -2.26 -14.30
CA TRP A 141 -4.92 -2.64 -14.87
C TRP A 141 -4.91 -2.66 -16.40
N GLN A 142 -6.02 -3.04 -17.06
CA GLN A 142 -6.14 -2.99 -18.51
C GLN A 142 -6.07 -1.54 -19.03
N GLU A 143 -6.79 -0.60 -18.43
CA GLU A 143 -6.70 0.83 -18.78
C GLU A 143 -5.28 1.40 -18.66
N ARG A 144 -4.45 0.80 -17.80
CA ARG A 144 -3.04 1.16 -17.63
C ARG A 144 -2.17 0.45 -18.65
N ALA A 145 -2.41 -0.84 -18.89
CA ALA A 145 -1.74 -1.64 -19.90
C ALA A 145 -1.85 -0.99 -21.28
N ASP A 146 -3.02 -0.43 -21.62
CA ASP A 146 -3.30 0.29 -22.87
C ASP A 146 -2.39 1.51 -23.10
N LYS A 147 -1.82 2.09 -22.03
CA LYS A 147 -0.85 3.20 -22.12
C LYS A 147 0.55 2.73 -22.51
N GLY A 148 0.81 1.44 -22.40
CA GLY A 148 2.10 0.82 -22.68
C GLY A 148 3.11 0.89 -21.53
N LEU A 149 4.01 -0.09 -21.51
CA LEU A 149 4.97 -0.30 -20.42
C LEU A 149 5.91 0.89 -20.21
N ALA A 150 6.39 1.51 -21.30
CA ALA A 150 7.31 2.64 -21.21
C ALA A 150 6.71 3.83 -20.44
N VAL A 151 5.42 4.13 -20.67
CA VAL A 151 4.71 5.22 -19.99
C VAL A 151 4.50 4.91 -18.51
N LEU A 152 4.14 3.65 -18.20
CA LEU A 152 4.00 3.20 -16.82
C LEU A 152 5.33 3.25 -16.08
N THR A 153 6.41 2.75 -16.70
CA THR A 153 7.77 2.79 -16.13
C THR A 153 8.21 4.21 -15.83
N ASN A 154 8.00 5.15 -16.76
CA ASN A 154 8.33 6.55 -16.53
C ASN A 154 7.53 7.15 -15.36
N SER A 155 6.23 6.82 -15.25
CA SER A 155 5.39 7.26 -14.14
C SER A 155 5.84 6.69 -12.80
N VAL A 156 6.28 5.43 -12.78
CA VAL A 156 6.80 4.79 -11.55
C VAL A 156 8.15 5.38 -11.15
N ILE A 157 9.07 5.59 -12.09
CA ILE A 157 10.38 6.19 -11.80
C ILE A 157 10.23 7.58 -11.21
N ASN A 158 9.39 8.42 -11.82
CA ASN A 158 9.21 9.81 -11.40
C ASN A 158 8.26 9.97 -10.20
N GLY A 159 7.44 8.95 -9.90
CA GLY A 159 6.35 9.04 -8.96
C GLY A 159 5.10 9.68 -9.60
N LEU A 160 3.93 9.37 -9.04
CA LEU A 160 2.66 9.88 -9.53
C LEU A 160 1.63 9.95 -8.41
N ASN A 161 1.00 11.12 -8.23
CA ASN A 161 0.06 11.40 -7.14
C ASN A 161 0.71 11.10 -5.77
N VAL A 162 0.13 10.17 -5.01
CA VAL A 162 0.63 9.74 -3.69
C VAL A 162 1.72 8.66 -3.79
N MET A 163 1.96 8.10 -4.99
CA MET A 163 2.99 7.09 -5.18
C MET A 163 4.36 7.80 -5.27
N PRO A 164 5.29 7.53 -4.33
CA PRO A 164 6.60 8.17 -4.33
C PRO A 164 7.43 7.73 -5.54
N PRO A 165 8.51 8.48 -5.89
CA PRO A 165 9.46 8.07 -6.92
C PRO A 165 9.95 6.64 -6.70
N ARG A 166 9.99 5.86 -7.77
CA ARG A 166 10.32 4.42 -7.79
C ARG A 166 9.46 3.56 -6.87
N GLY A 167 8.29 4.02 -6.44
CA GLY A 167 7.48 3.33 -5.43
C GLY A 167 8.20 3.15 -4.09
N ALA A 168 9.13 4.06 -3.74
CA ALA A 168 10.02 3.95 -2.57
C ALA A 168 10.90 2.69 -2.56
N SER A 169 11.13 2.09 -3.73
CA SER A 169 12.02 0.94 -3.89
C SER A 169 13.45 1.36 -4.27
N ALA A 170 14.38 0.44 -4.07
CA ALA A 170 15.76 0.54 -4.54
C ALA A 170 16.00 -0.24 -5.86
N LEU A 171 14.94 -0.68 -6.54
CA LEU A 171 15.04 -1.37 -7.83
C LEU A 171 15.72 -0.47 -8.84
N THR A 172 16.42 -1.05 -9.83
CA THR A 172 17.02 -0.31 -10.96
C THR A 172 15.98 0.03 -12.03
N ASP A 173 16.34 0.92 -12.98
CA ASP A 173 15.42 1.33 -14.06
C ASP A 173 15.04 0.14 -14.96
N GLU A 174 15.93 -0.85 -15.06
CA GLU A 174 15.72 -2.11 -15.77
C GLU A 174 14.82 -3.09 -15.00
N GLU A 175 14.80 -3.02 -13.67
CA GLU A 175 13.98 -3.89 -12.81
C GLU A 175 12.54 -3.39 -12.66
N ILE A 176 12.33 -2.08 -12.67
CA ILE A 176 11.00 -1.45 -12.57
C ILE A 176 9.97 -1.98 -13.59
N PRO A 177 10.25 -2.14 -14.89
CA PRO A 177 9.27 -2.68 -15.84
C PRO A 177 8.85 -4.11 -15.50
N VAL A 178 9.74 -4.93 -14.94
CA VAL A 178 9.43 -6.28 -14.48
C VAL A 178 8.57 -6.23 -13.21
N ALA A 179 8.87 -5.30 -12.29
CA ALA A 179 8.08 -5.09 -11.08
C ALA A 179 6.63 -4.66 -11.40
N ILE A 180 6.45 -3.76 -12.38
CA ILE A 180 5.13 -3.31 -12.85
C ILE A 180 4.33 -4.50 -13.39
N GLN A 181 4.93 -5.29 -14.27
CA GLN A 181 4.26 -6.47 -14.84
C GLN A 181 3.93 -7.51 -13.77
N TYR A 182 4.83 -7.73 -12.80
CA TYR A 182 4.55 -8.66 -11.71
C TYR A 182 3.39 -8.19 -10.85
N LEU A 183 3.30 -6.88 -10.58
CA LEU A 183 2.17 -6.30 -9.86
C LEU A 183 0.85 -6.44 -10.65
N MET A 184 0.89 -6.27 -11.97
CA MET A 184 -0.26 -6.52 -12.88
C MET A 184 -0.67 -7.99 -12.95
N SER A 185 0.20 -8.91 -12.54
CA SER A 185 -0.07 -10.36 -12.51
C SER A 185 -0.82 -10.84 -11.26
N LYS A 186 -0.92 -9.97 -10.23
CA LYS A 186 -1.56 -10.26 -8.94
C LYS A 186 -3.04 -9.91 -8.96
#